data_AF-A0A4R6JT55-F1
#
_entry.id   AF-A0A4R6JT55-F1
#
_cell.length_a   1.000
_cell.length_b   1.000
_cell.length_c   1.000
_cell.angle_alpha   90.00
_cell.angle_beta   90.00
_cell.angle_gamma   90.00
#
_symmetry.space_group_name_H-M   'P 1'
#
loop_
_entity.id
_entity.type
_entity.pdbx_description
1 polymer ?
#
loop_
_entity_poly.entity_id
_entity_poly.type
_entity_poly.pdbx_seq_one_letter_code
_entity_poly.pdbx_strand_id
1 'polypeptide(L)' 'MTTHEDSGTTAAPDRHPQILASECGGGSCPTVYATGGETVVVQGYVVDGHAGVEVPDGERLVEIPTEVLLAAADAVRNRA' A
#
# COMPACT_ATOMS: atom_id res chain seq x y z
N MET A 1 -17.84 -0.61 43.09
CA MET A 1 -16.62 -1.39 43.36
C MET A 1 -16.74 -2.70 42.59
N THR A 2 -16.29 -2.69 41.34
CA THR A 2 -15.84 -3.89 40.61
C THR A 2 -14.93 -3.37 39.53
N THR A 3 -13.63 -3.49 39.80
CA THR A 3 -12.55 -3.26 38.86
C THR A 3 -12.53 -4.42 37.87
N HIS A 4 -12.50 -4.12 36.57
CA HIS A 4 -12.05 -5.05 35.56
C HIS A 4 -10.69 -4.55 35.08
N GLU A 5 -9.66 -5.11 35.69
CA GLU A 5 -8.28 -4.97 35.24
C GLU A 5 -7.94 -6.09 34.25
N ASP A 6 -7.26 -5.64 33.21
CA ASP A 6 -6.21 -6.29 32.44
C ASP A 6 -6.51 -7.50 31.55
N SER A 7 -6.27 -7.30 30.26
CA SER A 7 -5.59 -8.30 29.42
C SER A 7 -4.92 -7.56 28.27
N GLY A 8 -3.69 -7.13 28.52
CA GLY A 8 -2.76 -6.70 27.49
C GLY A 8 -2.64 -7.72 26.35
N THR A 9 -3.13 -7.34 25.18
CA THR A 9 -2.60 -7.84 23.91
C THR A 9 -1.60 -6.82 23.44
N THR A 10 -0.32 -7.16 23.49
CA THR A 10 0.73 -6.44 22.75
C THR A 10 0.48 -6.64 21.26
N ALA A 11 -0.46 -5.87 20.71
CA ALA A 11 -0.51 -5.62 19.28
C ALA A 11 0.78 -4.86 18.93
N ALA A 12 1.52 -5.36 17.94
CA ALA A 12 2.59 -4.60 17.31
C ALA A 12 2.06 -3.18 17.02
N PRO A 13 2.88 -2.11 17.17
CA PRO A 13 2.38 -0.74 17.06
C PRO A 13 1.61 -0.62 15.75
N ASP A 14 0.41 -0.04 15.83
CA ASP A 14 -0.46 0.34 14.72
C ASP A 14 0.33 1.19 13.72
N ARG A 15 1.14 0.54 12.89
CA ARG A 15 1.92 1.20 11.86
C ARG A 15 1.01 1.33 10.66
N HIS A 16 0.16 2.35 10.72
CA HIS A 16 -0.62 2.78 9.59
C HIS A 16 0.30 2.94 8.36
N PRO A 17 -0.08 2.35 7.21
CA PRO A 17 0.72 2.45 5.99
C PRO A 17 0.98 3.91 5.63
N GLN A 18 2.26 4.24 5.41
CA GLN A 18 2.68 5.62 5.12
C GLN A 18 2.56 5.88 3.62
N ILE A 19 1.87 6.95 3.21
CA ILE A 19 1.75 7.29 1.79
C ILE A 19 3.13 7.68 1.22
N LEU A 20 3.46 7.10 0.06
CA LEU A 20 4.67 7.40 -0.72
C LEU A 20 4.37 8.38 -1.85
N ALA A 21 3.30 8.10 -2.60
CA ALA A 21 2.86 8.89 -3.73
C ALA A 21 1.36 8.68 -3.96
N SER A 22 0.70 9.72 -4.44
CA SER A 22 -0.71 9.73 -4.85
C SER A 22 -0.90 10.87 -5.84
N GLU A 23 -1.76 10.68 -6.85
CA GLU A 23 -2.13 11.76 -7.77
C GLU A 23 -3.61 12.15 -7.65
N CYS A 24 -3.86 13.26 -6.97
CA CYS A 24 -5.18 13.82 -6.72
C CYS A 24 -5.55 14.93 -7.70
N GLY A 25 -5.95 14.54 -8.92
CA GLY A 25 -6.48 15.47 -9.94
C GLY A 25 -8.00 15.47 -10.10
N GLY A 26 -8.73 14.39 -9.73
CA GLY A 26 -10.18 14.34 -9.96
C GLY A 26 -10.93 13.01 -9.75
N GLY A 27 -10.51 12.10 -8.86
CA GLY A 27 -11.16 10.79 -8.66
C GLY A 27 -10.60 9.96 -7.50
N SER A 28 -10.87 8.65 -7.45
CA SER A 28 -10.18 7.70 -6.55
C SER A 28 -8.73 7.52 -6.99
N CYS A 29 -7.82 8.17 -6.27
CA CYS A 29 -6.43 8.28 -6.68
C CYS A 29 -5.66 7.00 -6.36
N PRO A 30 -4.97 6.42 -7.35
CA PRO A 30 -4.03 5.36 -7.07
C PRO A 30 -2.95 5.89 -6.13
N THR A 31 -2.66 5.11 -5.10
CA THR A 31 -1.78 5.50 -4.00
C THR A 31 -0.81 4.37 -3.71
N VAL A 32 0.47 4.70 -3.57
CA VAL A 32 1.48 3.76 -3.11
C VAL A 32 1.77 4.03 -1.64
N TYR A 33 1.82 2.97 -0.84
CA TYR A 33 2.07 3.03 0.59
C TYR A 33 3.31 2.23 0.97
N ALA A 34 4.12 2.74 1.88
CA ALA A 34 5.12 1.94 2.57
C ALA A 34 4.45 1.10 3.66
N THR A 35 4.85 -0.16 3.71
CA THR A 35 4.58 -1.01 4.87
C THR A 35 5.68 -0.82 5.92
N GLY A 36 5.54 -1.44 7.09
CA GLY A 36 6.55 -1.37 8.15
C GLY A 36 7.90 -2.03 7.82
N GLY A 37 8.07 -2.61 6.62
CA GLY A 37 9.29 -3.28 6.14
C GLY A 37 9.75 -2.76 4.77
N GLU A 38 10.45 -3.60 4.00
CA GLU A 38 11.06 -3.25 2.70
C GLU A 38 10.07 -3.35 1.50
N THR A 39 8.78 -3.52 1.79
CA THR A 39 7.74 -3.69 0.77
C THR A 39 6.74 -2.54 0.76
N VAL A 40 6.11 -2.35 -0.39
CA VAL A 40 5.07 -1.34 -0.59
C VAL A 40 3.75 -2.00 -0.94
N VAL A 41 2.64 -1.31 -0.66
CA VAL A 41 1.29 -1.68 -1.10
C VAL A 41 0.86 -0.67 -2.15
N VAL A 42 0.28 -1.17 -3.24
CA VAL A 42 -0.16 -0.34 -4.37
C VAL A 42 -1.68 -0.41 -4.48
N GLN A 43 -2.35 0.74 -4.41
CA GLN A 43 -3.76 0.90 -4.76
C GLN A 43 -3.86 1.31 -6.23
N GLY A 44 -4.68 0.59 -7.00
CA GLY A 44 -5.01 0.90 -8.39
C GLY A 44 -6.22 0.11 -8.86
N TYR A 45 -6.54 0.19 -10.14
CA TYR A 45 -7.61 -0.61 -10.75
C TYR A 45 -7.07 -1.98 -11.15
N VAL A 46 -7.77 -3.06 -10.78
CA VAL A 46 -7.36 -4.41 -11.16
C VAL A 46 -7.46 -4.58 -12.68
N VAL A 47 -6.45 -5.19 -13.28
CA VAL A 47 -6.43 -5.55 -14.71
C VAL A 47 -6.51 -7.06 -14.82
N ASP A 48 -7.62 -7.58 -15.36
CA ASP A 48 -7.81 -9.01 -15.60
C ASP A 48 -7.44 -9.37 -17.05
N GLY A 49 -6.61 -10.40 -17.27
CA GLY A 49 -6.48 -11.08 -18.58
C GLY A 49 -6.05 -10.26 -19.80
N HIS A 50 -5.65 -8.99 -19.67
CA HIS A 50 -5.40 -8.09 -20.81
C HIS A 50 -3.92 -7.85 -21.13
N ALA A 51 -2.98 -8.32 -20.31
CA ALA A 51 -1.55 -8.07 -20.49
C ALA A 51 -0.75 -9.27 -21.05
N GLY A 52 -1.40 -10.42 -21.28
CA GLY A 52 -0.67 -11.67 -21.60
C GLY A 52 0.21 -12.16 -20.45
N VAL A 53 -0.05 -11.69 -19.23
CA VAL A 53 0.66 -12.07 -18.00
C VAL A 53 -0.25 -13.02 -17.23
N GLU A 54 0.25 -14.24 -16.98
CA GLU A 54 -0.38 -15.18 -16.07
C GLU A 54 -0.16 -14.72 -14.62
N VAL A 55 -1.25 -14.57 -13.87
CA VAL A 55 -1.24 -14.06 -12.49
C VAL A 55 -1.60 -15.21 -11.53
N PRO A 56 -0.71 -15.60 -10.61
CA PRO A 56 -0.99 -16.64 -9.63
C PRO A 56 -2.18 -16.34 -8.72
N ASP A 57 -2.74 -17.38 -8.13
CA ASP A 57 -3.81 -17.26 -7.13
C ASP A 57 -3.35 -16.37 -5.96
N GLY A 58 -4.17 -15.37 -5.65
CA GLY A 58 -3.90 -14.39 -4.60
C GLY A 58 -3.12 -13.15 -5.05
N GLU A 59 -2.57 -13.13 -6.26
CA GLU A 59 -1.92 -11.94 -6.83
C GLU A 59 -2.90 -11.12 -7.69
N ARG A 60 -2.60 -9.84 -7.87
CA ARG A 60 -3.40 -8.92 -8.70
C ARG A 60 -2.47 -7.99 -9.46
N LEU A 61 -2.77 -7.77 -10.74
CA LEU A 61 -2.19 -6.66 -11.49
C LEU A 61 -3.06 -5.44 -11.27
N VAL A 62 -2.44 -4.30 -10.99
CA VAL A 62 -3.13 -3.02 -10.87
C VAL A 62 -2.56 -2.00 -11.85
N GLU A 63 -3.42 -1.23 -12.48
CA GLU A 63 -3.03 -0.11 -13.31
C GLU A 63 -2.96 1.16 -12.46
N ILE A 64 -1.82 1.85 -12.54
CA ILE A 64 -1.56 3.15 -11.93
C ILE A 64 -0.82 4.04 -12.95
N PRO A 65 -0.93 5.37 -12.84
CA PRO A 65 -0.13 6.29 -13.64
C PRO A 65 1.37 6.09 -13.40
N THR A 66 2.17 6.25 -14.45
CA THR A 66 3.63 5.99 -14.39
C THR A 66 4.32 6.97 -13.45
N GLU A 67 3.86 8.21 -13.44
CA GLU A 67 4.29 9.30 -12.60
C GLU A 67 4.10 9.01 -11.10
N VAL A 68 3.00 8.33 -10.71
CA VAL A 68 2.78 7.85 -9.34
C VAL A 68 3.85 6.83 -8.95
N LEU A 69 4.16 5.89 -9.86
CA LEU A 69 5.17 4.86 -9.62
C LEU A 69 6.57 5.48 -9.45
N LEU A 70 6.93 6.42 -10.32
CA LEU A 70 8.24 7.08 -10.27
C LEU A 70 8.40 7.92 -9.00
N ALA A 71 7.37 8.68 -8.63
CA ALA A 71 7.37 9.45 -7.38
C ALA A 71 7.51 8.53 -6.15
N ALA A 72 6.84 7.37 -6.16
CA ALA A 72 6.99 6.39 -5.09
C ALA A 72 8.40 5.79 -5.06
N ALA A 73 8.99 5.47 -6.22
CA ALA A 73 10.35 4.92 -6.31
C ALA A 73 11.40 5.90 -5.74
N ASP A 74 11.27 7.20 -6.04
CA ASP A 74 12.13 8.23 -5.46
C ASP A 74 11.93 8.34 -3.94
N ALA A 75 10.67 8.30 -3.48
CA ALA A 75 10.37 8.29 -2.05
C ALA A 75 10.93 7.05 -1.31
N VAL A 76 10.97 5.88 -1.96
CA VAL A 76 11.61 4.67 -1.40
C VAL A 76 13.12 4.85 -1.32
N ARG A 77 13.76 5.32 -2.39
CA ARG A 77 15.23 5.53 -2.41
C ARG A 77 15.72 6.48 -1.32
N ASN A 78 14.93 7.51 -1.03
CA ASN A 78 15.28 8.52 -0.02
C ASN A 78 15.08 8.03 1.42
N ARG A 79 14.54 6.82 1.64
CA ARG A 79 14.34 6.22 2.96
C ARG A 79 15.43 5.22 3.35
N ALA A 80 16.17 4.69 2.38
CA ALA A 80 17.29 3.79 2.59
C ALA A 80 18.54 4.58 3.02
#